data_AF-A0A9D9WC73-F1
#
_entry.id   AF-A0A9D9WC73-F1
#
_cell.length_a   1.000
_cell.length_b   1.000
_cell.length_c   1.000
_cell.angle_alpha   90.00
_cell.angle_beta   90.00
_cell.angle_gamma   90.00
#
_symmetry.space_group_name_H-M   'P 1'
#
loop_
_entity.id
_entity.type
_entity.pdbx_description
1 polymer ?
#
loop_
_entity_poly.entity_id
_entity_poly.type
_entity_poly.pdbx_seq_one_letter_code
_entity_poly.pdbx_strand_id
1 'polypeptide(L)'
;MDTTLRDGEQTSGVSFSASEKLTIAQLLLTELKVDRIEIASARVSEGEFQAVKKITSWASKAGFLDRVEVLTFVDGGTSVQWMLDAGAKVMNLLTKGSLNHLQHQLKKTPEQHFSEIQATIELANAKGLSVNVYLEDWSNGMRNSKDYVLQYLDFITQLPVKRILLPDTLGVLTHWETADYIKELVSRYPTTHFDFHAHNDYDLGTANALEAVRNGIHGLHLTVNGMGERAGNAPLASVIAVLNDYQKDVKTSVCEKSLYSVSKLVETFSGFRIPVNKPVVGENVFTQTAGIHADGDKKNNLYFNELMPERFGRERKYALGKTSGKANIENNLAALGIQLSDTDLKKVTQRIIELGDRKEVVTQNDLPYIISDVLDSDAIEERVQVLNYVLTHSKDLRPSVTLKISVDGEIFEEHAQGDGQYDAFMHALAIIFEKNGQKLAQLTDYAVRIPPGGESDALCETIITWSFGGKELITRGLDSDQTVSAIKATQKMLNLI
;
A
#
# COMPACT_ATOMS: atom_id res chain seq x y z
N MET A 1 -3.14 6.58 20.36
CA MET A 1 -1.71 6.23 20.33
C MET A 1 -1.42 5.49 19.06
N ASP A 2 -0.37 5.87 18.33
CA ASP A 2 0.21 5.00 17.32
C ASP A 2 1.33 4.16 17.94
N THR A 3 1.34 2.85 17.66
CA THR A 3 2.34 1.89 18.18
C THR A 3 3.19 1.29 17.07
N THR A 4 3.25 1.88 15.87
CA THR A 4 4.00 1.34 14.72
C THR A 4 5.48 1.15 15.03
N LEU A 5 6.08 2.06 15.81
CA LEU A 5 7.51 2.03 16.12
C LEU A 5 7.92 1.06 17.23
N ARG A 6 6.96 0.49 17.96
CA ARG A 6 7.20 -0.53 18.99
C ARG A 6 6.56 -1.85 18.60
N ASP A 7 5.23 -1.85 18.52
CA ASP A 7 4.45 -3.05 18.25
C ASP A 7 4.47 -3.39 16.77
N GLY A 8 4.32 -2.38 15.90
CA GLY A 8 4.42 -2.57 14.46
C GLY A 8 5.76 -3.11 14.00
N GLU A 9 6.86 -2.77 14.69
CA GLU A 9 8.19 -3.33 14.40
C GLU A 9 8.32 -4.81 14.78
N GLN A 10 7.44 -5.34 15.64
CA GLN A 10 7.40 -6.79 15.94
C GLN A 10 6.81 -7.62 14.78
N THR A 11 6.40 -6.97 13.68
CA THR A 11 6.07 -7.66 12.43
C THR A 11 7.28 -8.47 11.95
N SER A 12 7.07 -9.74 11.61
CA SER A 12 8.15 -10.62 11.17
C SER A 12 8.92 -10.04 9.97
N GLY A 13 10.24 -9.94 10.11
CA GLY A 13 11.13 -9.41 9.07
C GLY A 13 11.26 -7.88 9.03
N VAL A 14 10.58 -7.15 9.91
CA VAL A 14 10.70 -5.69 10.02
C VAL A 14 11.75 -5.32 11.06
N SER A 15 12.58 -4.32 10.74
CA SER A 15 13.52 -3.70 11.68
C SER A 15 13.86 -2.31 11.16
N PHE A 16 13.68 -1.28 11.97
CA PHE A 16 13.96 0.09 11.58
C PHE A 16 15.32 0.54 12.10
N SER A 17 16.08 1.22 11.25
CA SER A 17 17.24 2.00 11.70
C SER A 17 16.80 3.17 12.58
N ALA A 18 17.70 3.66 13.43
CA ALA A 18 17.44 4.82 14.28
C ALA A 18 17.02 6.09 13.50
N SER A 19 17.50 6.25 12.26
CA SER A 19 17.10 7.34 11.36
C SER A 19 15.68 7.16 10.81
N GLU A 20 15.30 5.94 10.42
CA GLU A 20 13.94 5.64 9.96
C GLU A 20 12.94 5.82 11.10
N LYS A 21 13.26 5.32 12.30
CA LYS A 21 12.41 5.54 13.48
C LYS A 21 12.18 7.01 13.79
N LEU A 22 13.24 7.82 13.75
CA LEU A 22 13.13 9.28 13.96
C LEU A 22 12.23 9.93 12.89
N THR A 23 12.42 9.55 11.63
CA THR A 23 11.64 10.08 10.51
C THR A 23 10.15 9.72 10.64
N ILE A 24 9.85 8.45 10.96
CA ILE A 24 8.47 8.00 11.20
C ILE A 24 7.88 8.74 12.42
N ALA A 25 8.60 8.86 13.53
CA ALA A 25 8.13 9.57 14.73
C ALA A 25 7.79 11.03 14.44
N GLN A 26 8.61 11.71 13.63
CA GLN A 26 8.36 13.07 13.16
C GLN A 26 7.05 13.13 12.37
N LEU A 27 6.90 12.29 11.35
CA LEU A 27 5.71 12.28 10.50
C LEU A 27 4.44 11.94 11.26
N LEU A 28 4.50 10.96 12.18
CA LEU A 28 3.36 10.59 13.01
C LEU A 28 2.87 11.78 13.85
N LEU A 29 3.77 12.56 14.43
CA LEU A 29 3.43 13.67 15.32
C LEU A 29 3.13 15.00 14.60
N THR A 30 3.79 15.29 13.48
CA THR A 30 3.66 16.58 12.78
C THR A 30 2.70 16.54 11.60
N GLU A 31 2.76 15.50 10.78
CA GLU A 31 1.98 15.39 9.53
C GLU A 31 0.69 14.61 9.74
N LEU A 32 0.78 13.42 10.32
CA LEU A 32 -0.39 12.59 10.63
C LEU A 32 -1.09 13.06 11.91
N LYS A 33 -0.35 13.72 12.80
CA LYS A 33 -0.84 14.35 14.03
C LYS A 33 -1.52 13.41 15.02
N VAL A 34 -1.03 12.16 15.14
CA VAL A 34 -1.53 11.22 16.18
C VAL A 34 -1.25 11.77 17.58
N ASP A 35 -2.16 11.59 18.54
CA ASP A 35 -2.04 12.20 19.88
C ASP A 35 -0.76 11.81 20.63
N ARG A 36 -0.30 10.58 20.45
CA ARG A 36 0.86 10.00 21.16
C ARG A 36 1.45 8.84 20.37
N ILE A 37 2.73 8.57 20.55
CA ILE A 37 3.46 7.47 19.90
C ILE A 37 4.16 6.60 20.94
N GLU A 38 4.12 5.29 20.75
CA GLU A 38 4.94 4.33 21.50
C GLU A 38 6.08 3.85 20.60
N ILE A 39 7.33 4.07 21.04
CA ILE A 39 8.48 4.04 20.12
C ILE A 39 9.47 2.90 20.33
N ALA A 40 9.39 2.22 21.48
CA ALA A 40 10.34 1.19 21.87
C ALA A 40 9.85 0.39 23.07
N SER A 41 10.43 -0.80 23.23
CA SER A 41 10.51 -1.48 24.53
C SER A 41 11.86 -1.20 25.16
N ALA A 42 11.89 -0.91 26.45
CA ALA A 42 13.14 -0.70 27.17
C ALA A 42 14.01 -1.96 27.12
N ARG A 43 15.34 -1.75 27.11
CA ARG A 43 16.35 -2.82 27.24
C ARG A 43 16.39 -3.83 26.08
N VAL A 44 15.84 -3.52 24.91
CA VAL A 44 15.89 -4.41 23.74
C VAL A 44 17.30 -4.53 23.16
N SER A 45 17.93 -3.40 22.79
CA SER A 45 19.28 -3.36 22.23
C SER A 45 19.92 -1.98 22.36
N GLU A 46 21.23 -1.89 22.12
CA GLU A 46 21.93 -0.61 22.05
C GLU A 46 21.43 0.26 20.89
N GLY A 47 21.14 -0.35 19.72
CA GLY A 47 20.56 0.36 18.58
C GLY A 47 19.22 1.00 18.93
N GLU A 48 18.38 0.26 19.65
CA GLU A 48 17.08 0.73 20.14
C GLU A 48 17.23 1.89 21.12
N PHE A 49 18.17 1.78 22.07
CA PHE A 49 18.47 2.84 23.02
C PHE A 49 18.91 4.14 22.33
N GLN A 50 19.78 4.05 21.32
CA GLN A 50 20.19 5.22 20.53
C GLN A 50 19.05 5.81 19.70
N ALA A 51 18.14 4.98 19.17
CA ALA A 51 16.94 5.45 18.48
C ALA A 51 16.04 6.25 19.41
N VAL A 52 15.76 5.74 20.62
CA VAL A 52 14.97 6.44 21.63
C VAL A 52 15.62 7.77 22.00
N LYS A 53 16.93 7.81 22.27
CA LYS A 53 17.66 9.06 22.58
C LYS A 53 17.54 10.12 21.49
N LYS A 54 17.61 9.70 20.23
CA LYS A 54 17.43 10.61 19.09
C LYS A 54 16.01 11.17 19.05
N ILE A 55 15.00 10.32 19.22
CA ILE A 55 13.58 10.72 19.21
C ILE A 55 13.26 11.63 20.39
N THR A 56 13.66 11.29 21.62
CA THR A 56 13.40 12.10 22.82
C THR A 56 14.11 13.46 22.75
N SER A 57 15.35 13.51 22.26
CA SER A 57 16.09 14.77 22.06
C SER A 57 15.40 15.69 21.05
N TRP A 58 14.93 15.15 19.92
CA TRP A 58 14.15 15.90 18.94
C TRP A 58 12.80 16.34 19.52
N ALA A 59 12.04 15.41 20.12
CA ALA A 59 10.71 15.66 20.67
C ALA A 59 10.75 16.70 21.79
N SER A 60 11.81 16.73 22.60
CA SER A 60 12.05 17.77 23.61
C SER A 60 12.14 19.17 22.98
N LYS A 61 12.95 19.30 21.91
CA LYS A 61 13.11 20.58 21.18
C LYS A 61 11.84 21.00 20.45
N ALA A 62 11.07 20.03 19.95
CA ALA A 62 9.84 20.26 19.19
C ALA A 62 8.58 20.39 20.08
N GLY A 63 8.68 20.20 21.40
CA GLY A 63 7.54 20.28 22.33
C GLY A 63 6.62 19.04 22.32
N PHE A 64 7.11 17.89 21.88
CA PHE A 64 6.36 16.62 21.82
C PHE A 64 6.79 15.58 22.86
N LEU A 65 7.74 15.88 23.77
CA LEU A 65 8.33 14.88 24.65
C LEU A 65 7.31 14.12 25.52
N ASP A 66 6.26 14.79 25.99
CA ASP A 66 5.20 14.17 26.81
C ASP A 66 4.21 13.32 25.98
N ARG A 67 4.41 13.23 24.65
CA ARG A 67 3.65 12.40 23.70
C ARG A 67 4.45 11.21 23.19
N VAL A 68 5.68 11.03 23.67
CA VAL A 68 6.57 9.92 23.30
C VAL A 68 6.65 8.95 24.48
N GLU A 69 6.17 7.74 24.27
CA GLU A 69 6.03 6.71 25.31
C GLU A 69 6.94 5.50 25.03
N VAL A 70 7.37 4.84 26.11
CA VAL A 70 8.24 3.67 26.07
C VAL A 70 7.65 2.55 26.91
N LEU A 71 7.57 1.34 26.35
CA LEU A 71 7.15 0.14 27.05
C LEU A 71 8.26 -0.33 28.02
N THR A 72 7.87 -0.71 29.23
CA THR A 72 8.76 -1.07 30.33
C THR A 72 8.22 -2.25 31.12
N PHE A 73 9.02 -2.80 32.02
CA PHE A 73 8.71 -4.03 32.75
C PHE A 73 8.83 -3.85 34.26
N VAL A 74 8.17 -4.72 35.02
CA VAL A 74 8.34 -4.85 36.48
C VAL A 74 9.68 -5.56 36.75
N ASP A 75 10.77 -4.78 36.80
CA ASP A 75 12.15 -5.30 36.77
C ASP A 75 13.09 -4.67 37.80
N GLY A 76 12.55 -4.26 38.94
CA GLY A 76 13.33 -3.70 40.05
C GLY A 76 13.92 -2.31 39.75
N GLY A 77 13.39 -1.60 38.76
CA GLY A 77 13.83 -0.24 38.40
C GLY A 77 14.86 -0.18 37.28
N THR A 78 15.23 -1.32 36.68
CA THR A 78 16.17 -1.35 35.56
C THR A 78 15.60 -0.60 34.34
N SER A 79 14.32 -0.82 34.03
CA SER A 79 13.63 -0.11 32.95
C SER A 79 13.47 1.39 33.24
N VAL A 80 13.26 1.77 34.51
CA VAL A 80 13.18 3.18 34.94
C VAL A 80 14.50 3.90 34.69
N GLN A 81 15.63 3.30 35.11
CA GLN A 81 16.95 3.89 34.86
C GLN A 81 17.24 4.03 33.36
N TRP A 82 16.92 2.99 32.57
CA TRP A 82 17.07 3.02 31.12
C TRP A 82 16.30 4.19 30.48
N MET A 83 15.07 4.45 30.92
CA MET A 83 14.27 5.57 30.44
C MET A 83 14.89 6.93 30.76
N LEU A 84 15.42 7.09 31.99
CA LEU A 84 16.09 8.33 32.41
C LEU A 84 17.31 8.61 31.54
N ASP A 85 18.13 7.59 31.29
CA ASP A 85 19.33 7.70 30.46
C ASP A 85 18.99 7.96 28.98
N ALA A 86 17.81 7.47 28.54
CA ALA A 86 17.26 7.72 27.21
C ALA A 86 16.59 9.10 27.07
N GLY A 87 16.38 9.84 28.17
CA GLY A 87 15.69 11.12 28.18
C GLY A 87 14.17 11.02 27.97
N ALA A 88 13.57 9.86 28.22
CA ALA A 88 12.13 9.63 28.11
C ALA A 88 11.37 10.09 29.37
N LYS A 89 10.08 10.43 29.22
CA LYS A 89 9.24 10.93 30.33
C LYS A 89 7.99 10.10 30.61
N VAL A 90 7.47 9.38 29.62
CA VAL A 90 6.19 8.66 29.73
C VAL A 90 6.44 7.17 29.63
N MET A 91 6.10 6.47 30.69
CA MET A 91 6.36 5.05 30.92
C MET A 91 5.08 4.26 30.74
N ASN A 92 5.12 3.23 29.91
CA ASN A 92 4.06 2.24 29.80
C ASN A 92 4.53 0.96 30.50
N LEU A 93 4.03 0.70 31.71
CA LEU A 93 4.43 -0.46 32.51
C LEU A 93 3.63 -1.70 32.09
N LEU A 94 4.31 -2.73 31.57
CA LEU A 94 3.70 -4.00 31.21
C LEU A 94 3.42 -4.85 32.45
N THR A 95 2.15 -5.21 32.64
CA THR A 95 1.67 -6.09 33.72
C THR A 95 0.75 -7.17 33.13
N LYS A 96 0.27 -8.12 33.96
CA LYS A 96 -0.55 -9.27 33.51
C LYS A 96 -2.01 -9.14 33.88
N GLY A 97 -2.86 -9.18 32.86
CA GLY A 97 -4.32 -9.10 32.89
C GLY A 97 -5.05 -10.42 33.04
N SER A 98 -4.37 -11.57 32.96
CA SER A 98 -5.00 -12.87 33.22
C SER A 98 -4.31 -13.64 34.32
N LEU A 99 -5.10 -14.37 35.10
CA LEU A 99 -4.59 -15.23 36.17
C LEU A 99 -3.70 -16.34 35.59
N ASN A 100 -4.00 -16.80 34.38
CA ASN A 100 -3.20 -17.80 33.67
C ASN A 100 -1.76 -17.31 33.42
N HIS A 101 -1.58 -16.10 32.86
CA HIS A 101 -0.24 -15.54 32.66
C HIS A 101 0.47 -15.25 33.97
N LEU A 102 -0.25 -14.75 34.98
CA LEU A 102 0.32 -14.55 36.32
C LEU A 102 0.88 -15.87 36.90
N GLN A 103 0.09 -16.94 36.90
CA GLN A 103 0.47 -18.21 37.52
C GLN A 103 1.53 -18.97 36.73
N HIS A 104 1.42 -19.01 35.40
CA HIS A 104 2.27 -19.87 34.58
C HIS A 104 3.50 -19.16 34.03
N GLN A 105 3.39 -17.87 33.66
CA GLN A 105 4.52 -17.11 33.14
C GLN A 105 5.32 -16.46 34.26
N LEU A 106 4.65 -15.76 35.19
CA LEU A 106 5.33 -15.06 36.29
C LEU A 106 5.58 -15.95 37.51
N LYS A 107 4.74 -16.98 37.72
CA LYS A 107 4.77 -17.87 38.89
C LYS A 107 4.62 -17.11 40.22
N LYS A 108 3.69 -16.15 40.25
CA LYS A 108 3.44 -15.27 41.40
C LYS A 108 1.98 -15.35 41.87
N THR A 109 1.75 -14.96 43.12
CA THR A 109 0.39 -14.68 43.61
C THR A 109 -0.03 -13.26 43.21
N PRO A 110 -1.35 -12.93 43.23
CA PRO A 110 -1.82 -11.56 42.99
C PRO A 110 -1.15 -10.54 43.91
N GLU A 111 -1.00 -10.84 45.20
CA GLU A 111 -0.43 -9.93 46.20
C GLU A 111 1.04 -9.60 45.90
N GLN A 112 1.82 -10.61 45.50
CA GLN A 112 3.21 -10.42 45.08
C GLN A 112 3.29 -9.52 43.85
N HIS A 113 2.45 -9.78 42.84
CA HIS A 113 2.41 -8.99 41.62
C HIS A 113 2.03 -7.52 41.89
N PHE A 114 0.99 -7.28 42.69
CA PHE A 114 0.53 -5.93 43.02
C PHE A 114 1.59 -5.15 43.80
N SER A 115 2.24 -5.78 44.78
CA SER A 115 3.31 -5.15 45.57
C SER A 115 4.48 -4.69 44.70
N GLU A 116 4.92 -5.53 43.75
CA GLU A 116 6.02 -5.18 42.84
C GLU A 116 5.64 -4.08 41.82
N ILE A 117 4.39 -4.11 41.32
CA ILE A 117 3.85 -3.03 40.48
C ILE A 117 3.85 -1.71 41.25
N GLN A 118 3.33 -1.70 42.48
CA GLN A 118 3.29 -0.53 43.33
C GLN A 118 4.69 0.05 43.54
N ALA A 119 5.66 -0.78 43.92
CA ALA A 119 7.04 -0.35 44.12
C ALA A 119 7.66 0.27 42.85
N THR A 120 7.34 -0.29 41.67
CA THR A 120 7.82 0.22 40.38
C THR A 120 7.19 1.58 40.04
N ILE A 121 5.89 1.75 40.28
CA ILE A 121 5.16 2.99 40.05
C ILE A 121 5.65 4.09 41.00
N GLU A 122 5.85 3.78 42.28
CA GLU A 122 6.37 4.72 43.27
C GLU A 122 7.77 5.20 42.90
N LEU A 123 8.65 4.28 42.47
CA LEU A 123 9.98 4.62 41.98
C LEU A 123 9.92 5.54 40.75
N ALA A 124 9.10 5.20 39.74
CA ALA A 124 8.96 5.99 38.53
C ALA A 124 8.45 7.42 38.83
N ASN A 125 7.44 7.55 39.69
CA ASN A 125 6.92 8.85 40.13
C ASN A 125 7.96 9.66 40.91
N ALA A 126 8.71 9.02 41.82
CA ALA A 126 9.80 9.67 42.56
C ALA A 126 10.92 10.19 41.64
N LYS A 127 11.06 9.62 40.44
CA LYS A 127 11.98 10.07 39.39
C LYS A 127 11.35 11.05 38.38
N GLY A 128 10.08 11.44 38.58
CA GLY A 128 9.37 12.39 37.74
C GLY A 128 8.84 11.83 36.42
N LEU A 129 8.72 10.51 36.29
CA LEU A 129 8.11 9.87 35.12
C LEU A 129 6.59 9.82 35.27
N SER A 130 5.87 10.03 34.18
CA SER A 130 4.43 9.77 34.10
C SER A 130 4.19 8.30 33.75
N VAL A 131 3.29 7.62 34.47
CA VAL A 131 3.09 6.17 34.30
C VAL A 131 1.70 5.86 33.75
N ASN A 132 1.65 5.06 32.69
CA ASN A 132 0.50 4.31 32.22
C ASN A 132 0.76 2.81 32.47
N VAL A 133 -0.28 1.98 32.44
CA VAL A 133 -0.17 0.54 32.73
C VAL A 133 -0.85 -0.30 31.65
N TYR A 134 -0.11 -1.24 31.06
CA TYR A 134 -0.67 -2.30 30.22
C TYR A 134 -1.12 -3.47 31.07
N LEU A 135 -2.33 -3.93 30.81
CA LEU A 135 -2.90 -5.13 31.39
C LEU A 135 -2.87 -6.28 30.38
N GLU A 136 -1.68 -6.78 30.05
CA GLU A 136 -1.46 -7.76 28.98
C GLU A 136 -2.36 -9.00 29.12
N ASP A 137 -2.94 -9.48 28.02
CA ASP A 137 -3.90 -10.59 28.00
C ASP A 137 -5.20 -10.29 28.78
N TRP A 138 -5.59 -9.01 28.83
CA TRP A 138 -6.83 -8.56 29.47
C TRP A 138 -8.08 -9.24 28.89
N SER A 139 -8.13 -9.49 27.58
CA SER A 139 -9.29 -10.14 26.95
C SER A 139 -9.56 -11.54 27.50
N ASN A 140 -8.54 -12.40 27.59
CA ASN A 140 -8.68 -13.71 28.24
C ASN A 140 -8.85 -13.58 29.76
N GLY A 141 -8.28 -12.54 30.37
CA GLY A 141 -8.54 -12.15 31.75
C GLY A 141 -10.03 -11.97 32.01
N MET A 142 -10.72 -11.19 31.19
CA MET A 142 -12.16 -10.93 31.31
C MET A 142 -13.01 -12.18 31.07
N ARG A 143 -12.59 -13.07 30.15
CA ARG A 143 -13.32 -14.32 29.86
C ARG A 143 -13.16 -15.37 30.95
N ASN A 144 -11.93 -15.58 31.41
CA ASN A 144 -11.57 -16.78 32.18
C ASN A 144 -11.24 -16.48 33.65
N SER A 145 -10.92 -15.22 33.99
CA SER A 145 -10.48 -14.82 35.33
C SER A 145 -10.92 -13.40 35.68
N LYS A 146 -12.20 -13.08 35.43
CA LYS A 146 -12.74 -11.73 35.58
C LYS A 146 -12.55 -11.16 36.98
N ASP A 147 -12.72 -11.98 38.02
CA ASP A 147 -12.52 -11.54 39.41
C ASP A 147 -11.10 -11.05 39.68
N TYR A 148 -10.08 -11.71 39.08
CA TYR A 148 -8.69 -11.25 39.16
C TYR A 148 -8.51 -9.92 38.44
N VAL A 149 -9.12 -9.72 37.26
CA VAL A 149 -9.08 -8.43 36.54
C VAL A 149 -9.70 -7.32 37.39
N LEU A 150 -10.86 -7.57 37.99
CA LEU A 150 -11.53 -6.58 38.83
C LEU A 150 -10.72 -6.28 40.10
N GLN A 151 -10.14 -7.30 40.74
CA GLN A 151 -9.23 -7.11 41.87
C GLN A 151 -8.00 -6.28 41.49
N TYR A 152 -7.40 -6.53 40.33
CA TYR A 152 -6.29 -5.75 39.80
C TYR A 152 -6.71 -4.28 39.59
N LEU A 153 -7.87 -4.06 38.98
CA LEU A 153 -8.37 -2.71 38.69
C LEU A 153 -8.73 -1.94 39.97
N ASP A 154 -9.32 -2.61 40.96
CA ASP A 154 -9.58 -2.03 42.28
C ASP A 154 -8.26 -1.57 42.95
N PHE A 155 -7.17 -2.32 42.78
CA PHE A 155 -5.83 -1.95 43.25
C PHE A 155 -5.22 -0.79 42.46
N ILE A 156 -5.10 -0.92 41.13
CA ILE A 156 -4.30 -0.02 40.32
C ILE A 156 -4.92 1.39 40.21
N THR A 157 -6.25 1.49 40.34
CA THR A 157 -6.97 2.78 40.32
C THR A 157 -6.71 3.64 41.56
N GLN A 158 -6.14 3.08 42.63
CA GLN A 158 -5.71 3.83 43.82
C GLN A 158 -4.30 4.41 43.67
N LEU A 159 -3.55 4.02 42.65
CA LEU A 159 -2.19 4.47 42.39
C LEU A 159 -2.17 5.66 41.41
N PRO A 160 -1.09 6.48 41.40
CA PRO A 160 -0.97 7.64 40.53
C PRO A 160 -0.67 7.26 39.06
N VAL A 161 -1.51 6.43 38.46
CA VAL A 161 -1.46 6.05 37.04
C VAL A 161 -2.32 7.00 36.21
N LYS A 162 -1.85 7.34 35.01
CA LYS A 162 -2.58 8.24 34.10
C LYS A 162 -3.58 7.50 33.24
N ARG A 163 -3.24 6.29 32.78
CA ARG A 163 -4.05 5.47 31.88
C ARG A 163 -3.88 4.00 32.16
N ILE A 164 -4.96 3.25 31.98
CA ILE A 164 -4.96 1.78 31.98
C ILE A 164 -5.27 1.32 30.56
N LEU A 165 -4.35 0.54 30.01
CA LEU A 165 -4.35 0.11 28.62
C LEU A 165 -4.85 -1.34 28.58
N LEU A 166 -5.95 -1.57 27.86
CA LEU A 166 -6.70 -2.83 27.82
C LEU A 166 -6.45 -3.56 26.48
N PRO A 167 -5.43 -4.44 26.40
CA PRO A 167 -5.13 -5.15 25.18
C PRO A 167 -6.00 -6.40 25.00
N ASP A 168 -6.60 -6.53 23.82
CA ASP A 168 -7.02 -7.81 23.26
C ASP A 168 -5.82 -8.47 22.59
N THR A 169 -4.88 -8.96 23.41
CA THR A 169 -3.53 -9.41 23.00
C THR A 169 -3.54 -10.47 21.90
N LEU A 170 -4.56 -11.33 21.87
CA LEU A 170 -4.69 -12.40 20.88
C LEU A 170 -5.79 -12.11 19.84
N GLY A 171 -6.37 -10.91 19.85
CA GLY A 171 -7.43 -10.50 18.92
C GLY A 171 -8.68 -11.37 19.01
N VAL A 172 -8.97 -11.93 20.20
CA VAL A 172 -9.96 -13.00 20.38
C VAL A 172 -11.36 -12.49 20.67
N LEU A 173 -11.52 -11.21 21.03
CA LEU A 173 -12.82 -10.67 21.39
C LEU A 173 -13.69 -10.48 20.15
N THR A 174 -14.97 -10.81 20.31
CA THR A 174 -15.99 -10.30 19.39
C THR A 174 -16.32 -8.84 19.73
N HIS A 175 -16.94 -8.15 18.78
CA HIS A 175 -17.33 -6.75 18.97
C HIS A 175 -18.40 -6.59 20.07
N TRP A 176 -19.27 -7.58 20.27
CA TRP A 176 -20.24 -7.60 21.37
C TRP A 176 -19.57 -7.77 22.74
N GLU A 177 -18.63 -8.70 22.86
CA GLU A 177 -17.87 -8.87 24.11
C GLU A 177 -17.04 -7.61 24.42
N THR A 178 -16.45 -6.99 23.40
CA THR A 178 -15.75 -5.71 23.57
C THR A 178 -16.69 -4.65 24.13
N ALA A 179 -17.89 -4.51 23.56
CA ALA A 179 -18.90 -3.56 24.07
C ALA A 179 -19.26 -3.85 25.54
N ASP A 180 -19.60 -5.09 25.87
CA ASP A 180 -20.03 -5.48 27.21
C ASP A 180 -18.92 -5.25 28.25
N TYR A 181 -17.70 -5.70 27.96
CA TYR A 181 -16.57 -5.58 28.89
C TYR A 181 -16.16 -4.11 29.09
N ILE A 182 -16.04 -3.32 28.01
CA ILE A 182 -15.68 -1.91 28.14
C ILE A 182 -16.77 -1.14 28.90
N LYS A 183 -18.05 -1.37 28.58
CA LYS A 183 -19.17 -0.72 29.27
C LYS A 183 -19.15 -1.02 30.77
N GLU A 184 -18.89 -2.26 31.15
CA GLU A 184 -18.79 -2.65 32.55
C GLU A 184 -17.65 -1.91 33.27
N LEU A 185 -16.46 -1.88 32.67
CA LEU A 185 -15.29 -1.24 33.29
C LEU A 185 -15.46 0.28 33.39
N VAL A 186 -15.94 0.93 32.32
CA VAL A 186 -16.18 2.38 32.32
C VAL A 186 -17.28 2.75 33.32
N SER A 187 -18.33 1.93 33.45
CA SER A 187 -19.40 2.16 34.45
C SER A 187 -18.90 2.00 35.89
N ARG A 188 -18.01 1.03 36.14
CA ARG A 188 -17.47 0.76 37.47
C ARG A 188 -16.40 1.77 37.88
N TYR A 189 -15.60 2.27 36.94
CA TYR A 189 -14.50 3.20 37.18
C TYR A 189 -14.65 4.49 36.34
N PRO A 190 -15.68 5.31 36.60
CA PRO A 190 -16.07 6.42 35.73
C PRO A 190 -15.04 7.55 35.63
N THR A 191 -14.10 7.63 36.57
CA THR A 191 -13.03 8.64 36.58
C THR A 191 -11.72 8.13 35.97
N THR A 192 -11.65 6.85 35.59
CA THR A 192 -10.43 6.21 35.12
C THR A 192 -10.32 6.32 33.61
N HIS A 193 -9.15 6.76 33.13
CA HIS A 193 -8.85 6.81 31.71
C HIS A 193 -8.42 5.43 31.19
N PHE A 194 -9.27 4.82 30.38
CA PHE A 194 -8.97 3.56 29.71
C PHE A 194 -8.62 3.79 28.23
N ASP A 195 -7.59 3.08 27.77
CA ASP A 195 -7.30 2.88 26.34
C ASP A 195 -7.58 1.44 25.95
N PHE A 196 -7.94 1.24 24.67
CA PHE A 196 -8.15 -0.09 24.09
C PHE A 196 -7.11 -0.37 23.00
N HIS A 197 -6.59 -1.60 23.01
CA HIS A 197 -5.54 -2.05 22.09
C HIS A 197 -5.97 -3.37 21.45
N ALA A 198 -6.42 -3.30 20.20
CA ALA A 198 -6.95 -4.46 19.49
C ALA A 198 -5.93 -5.06 18.53
N HIS A 199 -5.62 -6.34 18.72
CA HIS A 199 -5.04 -7.17 17.67
C HIS A 199 -6.10 -7.61 16.66
N ASN A 200 -5.64 -8.11 15.50
CA ASN A 200 -6.49 -8.36 14.34
C ASN A 200 -6.49 -9.84 13.90
N ASP A 201 -6.22 -10.78 14.80
CA ASP A 201 -6.12 -12.23 14.52
C ASP A 201 -7.37 -12.82 13.81
N TYR A 202 -8.56 -12.30 14.10
CA TYR A 202 -9.83 -12.68 13.45
C TYR A 202 -10.39 -11.60 12.51
N ASP A 203 -9.58 -10.60 12.15
CA ASP A 203 -9.98 -9.42 11.36
C ASP A 203 -11.10 -8.56 12.00
N LEU A 204 -11.26 -8.65 13.32
CA LEU A 204 -12.26 -7.92 14.10
C LEU A 204 -11.72 -6.63 14.73
N GLY A 205 -10.43 -6.31 14.61
CA GLY A 205 -9.79 -5.22 15.34
C GLY A 205 -10.42 -3.85 15.07
N THR A 206 -10.85 -3.58 13.83
CA THR A 206 -11.54 -2.33 13.48
C THR A 206 -12.93 -2.24 14.11
N ALA A 207 -13.69 -3.34 14.11
CA ALA A 207 -15.02 -3.39 14.72
C ALA A 207 -14.94 -3.27 16.25
N ASN A 208 -13.98 -3.96 16.86
CA ASN A 208 -13.74 -3.88 18.31
C ASN A 208 -13.33 -2.46 18.73
N ALA A 209 -12.48 -1.79 17.95
CA ALA A 209 -12.10 -0.39 18.22
C ALA A 209 -13.30 0.56 18.17
N LEU A 210 -14.20 0.39 17.19
CA LEU A 210 -15.45 1.16 17.10
C LEU A 210 -16.34 0.91 18.33
N GLU A 211 -16.54 -0.34 18.73
CA GLU A 211 -17.37 -0.67 19.89
C GLU A 211 -16.75 -0.21 21.21
N ALA A 212 -15.43 -0.24 21.36
CA ALA A 212 -14.75 0.33 22.53
C ALA A 212 -15.04 1.84 22.66
N VAL A 213 -14.98 2.59 21.55
CA VAL A 213 -15.32 4.03 21.52
C VAL A 213 -16.78 4.27 21.87
N ARG A 214 -17.71 3.50 21.30
CA ARG A 214 -19.14 3.60 21.61
C ARG A 214 -19.46 3.37 23.09
N ASN A 215 -18.63 2.60 23.78
CA ASN A 215 -18.82 2.25 25.19
C ASN A 215 -17.91 3.04 26.15
N GLY A 216 -17.31 4.13 25.67
CA GLY A 216 -16.66 5.13 26.53
C GLY A 216 -15.16 4.93 26.73
N ILE A 217 -14.47 4.20 25.84
CA ILE A 217 -13.00 4.21 25.83
C ILE A 217 -12.49 5.63 25.52
N HIS A 218 -11.38 6.02 26.15
CA HIS A 218 -10.83 7.36 26.01
C HIS A 218 -9.71 7.45 24.98
N GLY A 219 -9.06 6.32 24.68
CA GLY A 219 -7.99 6.24 23.69
C GLY A 219 -7.92 4.88 23.00
N LEU A 220 -7.31 4.87 21.82
CA LEU A 220 -7.09 3.68 21.01
C LEU A 220 -5.61 3.53 20.70
N HIS A 221 -5.14 2.29 20.63
CA HIS A 221 -3.81 1.96 20.11
C HIS A 221 -3.96 1.37 18.71
N LEU A 222 -3.29 1.97 17.74
CA LEU A 222 -3.39 1.62 16.33
C LEU A 222 -2.00 1.56 15.72
N THR A 223 -1.87 0.93 14.56
CA THR A 223 -0.63 0.98 13.77
C THR A 223 -0.91 1.37 12.33
N VAL A 224 0.02 2.12 11.74
CA VAL A 224 0.10 2.31 10.30
C VAL A 224 0.16 0.92 9.62
N ASN A 225 -0.65 0.77 8.57
CA ASN A 225 -0.80 -0.45 7.77
C ASN A 225 -1.30 -1.69 8.53
N GLY A 226 -1.69 -1.57 9.80
CA GLY A 226 -2.10 -2.72 10.63
C GLY A 226 -0.93 -3.63 11.00
N MET A 227 0.29 -3.08 11.05
CA MET A 227 1.49 -3.81 11.46
C MET A 227 1.42 -4.28 12.93
N GLY A 228 2.11 -5.36 13.24
CA GLY A 228 2.18 -5.95 14.57
C GLY A 228 2.53 -7.44 14.52
N GLU A 229 2.56 -8.09 15.68
CA GLU A 229 2.70 -9.55 15.74
C GLU A 229 1.55 -10.27 15.01
N ARG A 230 1.86 -11.41 14.37
CA ARG A 230 0.89 -12.32 13.72
C ARG A 230 0.06 -11.61 12.62
N ALA A 231 -1.23 -11.38 12.86
CA ALA A 231 -2.14 -10.66 11.97
C ALA A 231 -2.10 -9.14 12.17
N GLY A 232 -1.30 -8.67 13.14
CA GLY A 232 -1.07 -7.28 13.44
C GLY A 232 -2.14 -6.64 14.30
N ASN A 233 -2.13 -5.30 14.32
CA ASN A 233 -3.04 -4.48 15.10
C ASN A 233 -4.19 -3.93 14.25
N ALA A 234 -5.19 -3.36 14.93
CA ALA A 234 -6.22 -2.56 14.29
C ALA A 234 -5.57 -1.44 13.41
N PRO A 235 -5.84 -1.42 12.10
CA PRO A 235 -5.17 -0.53 11.16
C PRO A 235 -5.64 0.91 11.34
N LEU A 236 -4.69 1.82 11.57
CA LEU A 236 -4.95 3.23 11.87
C LEU A 236 -5.85 3.89 10.83
N ALA A 237 -5.55 3.73 9.54
CA ALA A 237 -6.33 4.35 8.47
C ALA A 237 -7.80 3.90 8.45
N SER A 238 -8.07 2.60 8.62
CA SER A 238 -9.44 2.07 8.63
C SER A 238 -10.21 2.54 9.86
N VAL A 239 -9.59 2.49 11.04
CA VAL A 239 -10.25 2.89 12.29
C VAL A 239 -10.58 4.38 12.28
N ILE A 240 -9.66 5.24 11.84
CA ILE A 240 -9.91 6.68 11.77
C ILE A 240 -11.04 7.01 10.79
N ALA A 241 -11.05 6.39 9.60
CA ALA A 241 -12.13 6.59 8.65
C ALA A 241 -13.49 6.15 9.22
N VAL A 242 -13.53 4.98 9.87
CA VAL A 242 -14.75 4.46 10.52
C VAL A 242 -15.23 5.37 11.65
N LEU A 243 -14.33 5.88 12.50
CA LEU A 243 -14.73 6.77 13.59
C LEU A 243 -15.28 8.10 13.06
N ASN A 244 -14.63 8.70 12.06
CA ASN A 244 -15.08 9.96 11.48
C ASN A 244 -16.44 9.83 10.78
N ASP A 245 -16.74 8.68 10.16
CA ASP A 245 -17.99 8.49 9.41
C ASP A 245 -19.14 8.06 10.34
N TYR A 246 -18.85 7.16 11.28
CA TYR A 246 -19.89 6.51 12.10
C TYR A 246 -19.99 7.03 13.53
N GLN A 247 -19.01 7.79 14.04
CA GLN A 247 -18.99 8.34 15.41
C GLN A 247 -18.80 9.87 15.38
N LYS A 248 -19.79 10.57 14.82
CA LYS A 248 -19.74 12.03 14.56
C LYS A 248 -19.52 12.91 15.80
N ASP A 249 -19.84 12.38 16.99
CA ASP A 249 -19.64 13.06 18.28
C ASP A 249 -18.20 12.90 18.82
N VAL A 250 -17.40 12.04 18.21
CA VAL A 250 -16.00 11.80 18.56
C VAL A 250 -15.10 12.56 17.59
N LYS A 251 -14.07 13.22 18.13
CA LYS A 251 -13.06 13.91 17.34
C LYS A 251 -11.73 13.22 17.50
N THR A 252 -11.03 13.04 16.38
CA THR A 252 -9.65 12.56 16.36
C THR A 252 -8.73 13.70 15.91
N SER A 253 -7.48 13.69 16.35
CA SER A 253 -6.46 14.65 15.91
C SER A 253 -5.84 14.29 14.55
N VAL A 254 -6.15 13.09 14.03
CA VAL A 254 -5.47 12.49 12.89
C VAL A 254 -5.81 13.23 11.60
N CYS A 255 -4.78 13.62 10.85
CA CYS A 255 -4.92 14.22 9.53
C CYS A 255 -5.13 13.15 8.46
N GLU A 256 -6.38 12.90 8.07
CA GLU A 256 -6.71 11.87 7.07
C GLU A 256 -6.01 12.06 5.72
N LYS A 257 -5.79 13.32 5.32
CA LYS A 257 -5.08 13.67 4.08
C LYS A 257 -3.65 13.13 4.03
N SER A 258 -3.04 12.88 5.19
CA SER A 258 -1.67 12.36 5.31
C SER A 258 -1.61 10.83 5.44
N LEU A 259 -2.75 10.14 5.55
CA LEU A 259 -2.77 8.69 5.81
C LEU A 259 -2.05 7.90 4.71
N TYR A 260 -2.37 8.17 3.44
CA TYR A 260 -1.79 7.41 2.33
C TYR A 260 -0.27 7.63 2.20
N SER A 261 0.19 8.88 2.23
CA SER A 261 1.63 9.18 2.09
C SER A 261 2.46 8.61 3.24
N VAL A 262 1.98 8.71 4.48
CA VAL A 262 2.64 8.10 5.65
C VAL A 262 2.64 6.57 5.53
N SER A 263 1.52 5.97 5.11
CA SER A 263 1.43 4.53 4.85
C SER A 263 2.46 4.04 3.82
N LYS A 264 2.64 4.76 2.70
CA LYS A 264 3.62 4.40 1.64
C LYS A 264 5.07 4.55 2.12
N LEU A 265 5.36 5.56 2.94
CA LEU A 265 6.69 5.70 3.52
C LEU A 265 7.00 4.58 4.51
N VAL A 266 6.04 4.23 5.38
CA VAL A 266 6.19 3.10 6.31
C VAL A 266 6.33 1.78 5.54
N GLU A 267 5.58 1.56 4.46
CA GLU A 267 5.77 0.42 3.54
C GLU A 267 7.21 0.37 3.00
N THR A 268 7.75 1.52 2.58
CA THR A 268 9.11 1.61 2.03
C THR A 268 10.18 1.29 3.08
N PHE A 269 10.10 1.84 4.29
CA PHE A 269 11.09 1.61 5.35
C PHE A 269 10.97 0.23 5.98
N SER A 270 9.76 -0.30 6.11
CA SER A 270 9.55 -1.62 6.73
C SER A 270 9.75 -2.78 5.75
N GLY A 271 9.63 -2.54 4.44
CA GLY A 271 9.50 -3.59 3.43
C GLY A 271 8.17 -4.34 3.49
N PHE A 272 7.27 -3.98 4.42
CA PHE A 272 5.97 -4.61 4.56
C PHE A 272 4.97 -4.00 3.58
N ARG A 273 4.70 -4.73 2.49
CA ARG A 273 3.83 -4.28 1.40
C ARG A 273 2.38 -4.13 1.84
N ILE A 274 1.73 -3.06 1.39
CA ILE A 274 0.31 -2.80 1.58
C ILE A 274 -0.46 -3.67 0.57
N PRO A 275 -1.41 -4.50 1.03
CA PRO A 275 -2.30 -5.19 0.11
C PRO A 275 -3.04 -4.20 -0.78
N VAL A 276 -3.10 -4.45 -2.09
CA VAL A 276 -3.72 -3.53 -3.06
C VAL A 276 -5.19 -3.24 -2.75
N ASN A 277 -5.88 -4.15 -2.05
CA ASN A 277 -7.26 -4.02 -1.60
C ASN A 277 -7.41 -3.58 -0.13
N LYS A 278 -6.34 -3.19 0.56
CA LYS A 278 -6.40 -2.73 1.96
C LYS A 278 -7.30 -1.48 2.06
N PRO A 279 -8.31 -1.43 2.94
CA PRO A 279 -9.19 -0.26 3.04
C PRO A 279 -8.43 1.05 3.22
N VAL A 280 -8.95 2.12 2.63
CA VAL A 280 -8.41 3.50 2.61
C VAL A 280 -7.09 3.67 1.84
N VAL A 281 -6.07 2.86 2.15
CA VAL A 281 -4.69 3.07 1.67
C VAL A 281 -4.25 2.15 0.53
N GLY A 282 -5.00 1.09 0.22
CA GLY A 282 -4.70 0.18 -0.89
C GLY A 282 -4.89 0.83 -2.26
N GLU A 283 -4.07 0.45 -3.24
CA GLU A 283 -4.09 1.00 -4.60
C GLU A 283 -5.45 0.87 -5.30
N ASN A 284 -6.19 -0.21 -5.04
CA ASN A 284 -7.45 -0.52 -5.73
C ASN A 284 -8.68 0.15 -5.10
N VAL A 285 -8.58 0.69 -3.87
CA VAL A 285 -9.76 1.16 -3.10
C VAL A 285 -10.53 2.26 -3.82
N PHE A 286 -9.83 3.15 -4.53
CA PHE A 286 -10.42 4.26 -5.29
C PHE A 286 -10.28 4.07 -6.81
N THR A 287 -10.10 2.82 -7.25
CA THR A 287 -9.99 2.47 -8.67
C THR A 287 -11.28 1.84 -9.15
N GLN A 288 -11.90 2.45 -10.16
CA GLN A 288 -13.11 1.91 -10.79
C GLN A 288 -12.76 1.08 -12.02
N THR A 289 -13.21 -0.17 -12.03
CA THR A 289 -12.93 -1.12 -13.11
C THR A 289 -14.09 -1.20 -14.10
N ALA A 290 -15.31 -1.44 -13.62
CA ALA A 290 -16.47 -1.67 -14.46
C ALA A 290 -17.00 -0.36 -15.10
N GLY A 291 -17.18 -0.38 -16.43
CA GLY A 291 -17.75 0.74 -17.18
C GLY A 291 -19.11 1.24 -16.69
N ILE A 292 -19.92 0.34 -16.12
CA ILE A 292 -21.22 0.68 -15.53
C ILE A 292 -21.09 1.58 -14.28
N HIS A 293 -20.02 1.43 -13.50
CA HIS A 293 -19.80 2.26 -12.31
C HIS A 293 -19.34 3.65 -12.70
N ALA A 294 -18.42 3.75 -13.67
CA ALA A 294 -17.97 5.04 -14.21
C ALA A 294 -19.11 5.82 -14.90
N ASP A 295 -19.98 5.13 -15.64
CA ASP A 295 -21.17 5.74 -16.25
C ASP A 295 -22.20 6.20 -15.19
N GLY A 296 -22.45 5.39 -14.16
CA GLY A 296 -23.33 5.76 -13.05
C GLY A 296 -22.85 7.00 -12.29
N ASP A 297 -21.54 7.14 -12.10
CA ASP A 297 -20.97 8.33 -11.49
C ASP A 297 -21.06 9.56 -12.37
N LYS A 298 -20.79 9.43 -13.68
CA LYS A 298 -20.96 10.52 -14.65
C LYS A 298 -22.39 11.06 -14.70
N LYS A 299 -23.39 10.18 -14.53
CA LYS A 299 -24.81 10.54 -14.63
C LYS A 299 -25.34 11.26 -13.40
N ASN A 300 -25.01 10.80 -12.19
CA ASN A 300 -25.50 11.40 -10.96
C ASN A 300 -24.73 10.98 -9.70
N ASN A 301 -23.42 10.67 -9.80
CA ASN A 301 -22.62 10.21 -8.67
C ASN A 301 -23.26 9.00 -7.95
N LEU A 302 -23.84 8.06 -8.71
CA LEU A 302 -24.66 6.97 -8.14
C LEU A 302 -23.87 5.98 -7.29
N TYR A 303 -22.55 5.88 -7.48
CA TYR A 303 -21.64 5.05 -6.69
C TYR A 303 -20.76 5.89 -5.76
N PHE A 304 -21.24 7.07 -5.37
CA PHE A 304 -20.61 7.94 -4.39
C PHE A 304 -20.66 7.34 -2.98
N ASN A 305 -19.56 7.43 -2.26
CA ASN A 305 -19.46 7.12 -0.84
C ASN A 305 -18.76 8.30 -0.11
N GLU A 306 -18.90 8.35 1.22
CA GLU A 306 -18.20 9.37 2.04
C GLU A 306 -16.67 9.18 2.05
N LEU A 307 -16.19 8.02 1.60
CA LEU A 307 -14.77 7.69 1.42
C LEU A 307 -14.24 8.24 0.10
N MET A 308 -14.21 9.56 -0.04
CA MET A 308 -13.66 10.21 -1.24
C MET A 308 -12.12 10.13 -1.24
N PRO A 309 -11.47 9.85 -2.38
CA PRO A 309 -10.01 9.75 -2.44
C PRO A 309 -9.30 11.05 -1.99
N GLU A 310 -9.88 12.21 -2.30
CA GLU A 310 -9.30 13.53 -1.99
C GLU A 310 -9.20 13.77 -0.48
N ARG A 311 -10.12 13.18 0.30
CA ARG A 311 -10.09 13.19 1.77
C ARG A 311 -8.81 12.57 2.32
N PHE A 312 -8.26 11.60 1.60
CA PHE A 312 -7.05 10.86 1.97
C PHE A 312 -5.80 11.29 1.19
N GLY A 313 -5.87 12.45 0.51
CA GLY A 313 -4.76 12.96 -0.31
C GLY A 313 -4.49 12.14 -1.57
N ARG A 314 -5.53 11.48 -2.10
CA ARG A 314 -5.47 10.63 -3.30
C ARG A 314 -6.39 11.16 -4.38
N GLU A 315 -6.25 10.59 -5.57
CA GLU A 315 -7.09 10.87 -6.73
C GLU A 315 -7.82 9.60 -7.16
N ARG A 316 -9.02 9.77 -7.74
CA ARG A 316 -9.78 8.67 -8.32
C ARG A 316 -9.10 8.18 -9.60
N LYS A 317 -8.94 6.86 -9.73
CA LYS A 317 -8.37 6.23 -10.92
C LYS A 317 -9.43 5.40 -11.64
N TYR A 318 -9.35 5.33 -12.96
CA TYR A 318 -10.22 4.50 -13.79
C TYR A 318 -9.36 3.46 -14.51
N ALA A 319 -9.63 2.18 -14.28
CA ALA A 319 -8.84 1.12 -14.88
C ALA A 319 -9.04 1.08 -16.41
N LEU A 320 -7.97 0.72 -17.11
CA LEU A 320 -7.91 0.50 -18.56
C LEU A 320 -7.64 -0.98 -18.82
N GLY A 321 -8.57 -1.66 -19.49
CA GLY A 321 -8.49 -3.07 -19.84
C GLY A 321 -9.83 -3.63 -20.30
N LYS A 322 -9.98 -4.96 -20.31
CA LYS A 322 -11.14 -5.66 -20.90
C LYS A 322 -12.53 -5.28 -20.34
N THR A 323 -12.59 -4.74 -19.13
CA THR A 323 -13.85 -4.31 -18.47
C THR A 323 -14.12 -2.81 -18.59
N SER A 324 -13.20 -2.07 -19.20
CA SER A 324 -13.30 -0.62 -19.39
C SER A 324 -14.36 -0.30 -20.42
N GLY A 325 -15.35 0.49 -20.00
CA GLY A 325 -16.34 1.06 -20.91
C GLY A 325 -15.88 2.39 -21.51
N LYS A 326 -16.70 2.94 -22.40
CA LYS A 326 -16.52 4.28 -23.00
C LYS A 326 -16.20 5.36 -21.95
N ALA A 327 -16.93 5.36 -20.83
CA ALA A 327 -16.75 6.34 -19.76
C ALA A 327 -15.37 6.28 -19.07
N ASN A 328 -14.81 5.07 -18.86
CA ASN A 328 -13.47 4.93 -18.26
C ASN A 328 -12.41 5.59 -19.14
N ILE A 329 -12.50 5.37 -20.45
CA ILE A 329 -11.52 5.87 -21.41
C ILE A 329 -11.67 7.37 -21.57
N GLU A 330 -12.91 7.88 -21.69
CA GLU A 330 -13.16 9.33 -21.68
C GLU A 330 -12.57 10.02 -20.44
N ASN A 331 -12.75 9.45 -19.25
CA ASN A 331 -12.22 10.03 -18.01
C ASN A 331 -10.69 10.04 -17.98
N ASN A 332 -10.04 8.95 -18.41
CA ASN A 332 -8.57 8.92 -18.50
C ASN A 332 -8.03 9.89 -19.55
N LEU A 333 -8.68 10.00 -20.71
CA LEU A 333 -8.30 10.95 -21.77
C LEU A 333 -8.49 12.40 -21.31
N ALA A 334 -9.61 12.70 -20.63
CA ALA A 334 -9.88 14.03 -20.08
C ALA A 334 -8.82 14.46 -19.06
N ALA A 335 -8.36 13.54 -18.21
CA ALA A 335 -7.25 13.80 -17.28
C ALA A 335 -5.91 14.07 -17.98
N LEU A 336 -5.73 13.62 -19.22
CA LEU A 336 -4.60 13.99 -20.09
C LEU A 336 -4.87 15.23 -20.95
N GLY A 337 -6.06 15.82 -20.88
CA GLY A 337 -6.48 16.92 -21.75
C GLY A 337 -6.73 16.50 -23.22
N ILE A 338 -6.96 15.22 -23.47
CA ILE A 338 -7.19 14.66 -24.82
C ILE A 338 -8.70 14.51 -25.06
N GLN A 339 -9.16 14.94 -26.23
CA GLN A 339 -10.53 14.73 -26.69
C GLN A 339 -10.54 14.02 -28.04
N LEU A 340 -11.30 12.93 -28.13
CA LEU A 340 -11.46 12.14 -29.35
C LEU A 340 -12.89 12.26 -29.88
N SER A 341 -13.05 12.06 -31.19
CA SER A 341 -14.38 11.89 -31.79
C SER A 341 -15.02 10.57 -31.31
N ASP A 342 -16.35 10.46 -31.40
CA ASP A 342 -17.05 9.22 -31.02
C ASP A 342 -16.59 7.99 -31.81
N THR A 343 -16.15 8.18 -33.05
CA THR A 343 -15.61 7.13 -33.90
C THR A 343 -14.23 6.68 -33.43
N ASP A 344 -13.34 7.62 -33.13
CA ASP A 344 -11.97 7.34 -32.70
C ASP A 344 -11.95 6.72 -31.31
N LEU A 345 -12.79 7.24 -30.41
CA LEU A 345 -12.96 6.72 -29.06
C LEU A 345 -13.41 5.26 -29.07
N LYS A 346 -14.31 4.86 -29.97
CA LYS A 346 -14.71 3.44 -30.13
C LYS A 346 -13.53 2.56 -30.53
N LYS A 347 -12.67 3.02 -31.44
CA LYS A 347 -11.50 2.24 -31.90
C LYS A 347 -10.45 2.09 -30.80
N VAL A 348 -10.12 3.18 -30.12
CA VAL A 348 -9.22 3.17 -28.96
C VAL A 348 -9.77 2.26 -27.86
N THR A 349 -11.10 2.30 -27.61
CA THR A 349 -11.76 1.38 -26.68
C THR A 349 -11.57 -0.07 -27.06
N GLN A 350 -11.81 -0.42 -28.33
CA GLN A 350 -11.63 -1.78 -28.81
C GLN A 350 -10.17 -2.25 -28.66
N ARG A 351 -9.20 -1.39 -28.98
CA ARG A 351 -7.77 -1.71 -28.83
C ARG A 351 -7.40 -1.99 -27.37
N ILE A 352 -7.87 -1.17 -26.43
CA ILE A 352 -7.64 -1.38 -24.99
C ILE A 352 -8.26 -2.70 -24.50
N ILE A 353 -9.43 -3.07 -25.02
CA ILE A 353 -10.07 -4.35 -24.69
C ILE A 353 -9.20 -5.52 -25.21
N GLU A 354 -8.71 -5.46 -26.45
CA GLU A 354 -7.84 -6.48 -27.02
C GLU A 354 -6.53 -6.67 -26.23
N LEU A 355 -5.89 -5.57 -25.84
CA LEU A 355 -4.69 -5.59 -24.99
C LEU A 355 -5.04 -6.23 -23.62
N GLY A 356 -6.18 -5.85 -23.04
CA GLY A 356 -6.67 -6.43 -21.79
C GLY A 356 -7.00 -7.92 -21.87
N ASP A 357 -7.49 -8.41 -23.01
CA ASP A 357 -7.77 -9.84 -23.23
C ASP A 357 -6.48 -10.67 -23.31
N ARG A 358 -5.38 -10.04 -23.74
CA ARG A 358 -4.02 -10.61 -23.72
C ARG A 358 -3.36 -10.53 -22.34
N LYS A 359 -4.04 -9.99 -21.34
CA LYS A 359 -3.53 -9.69 -19.98
C LYS A 359 -2.39 -8.66 -19.98
N GLU A 360 -2.30 -7.84 -21.00
CA GLU A 360 -1.36 -6.72 -21.03
C GLU A 360 -1.88 -5.61 -20.10
N VAL A 361 -0.98 -5.01 -19.32
CA VAL A 361 -1.33 -3.91 -18.40
C VAL A 361 -1.35 -2.61 -19.18
N VAL A 362 -2.52 -1.97 -19.24
CA VAL A 362 -2.68 -0.65 -19.86
C VAL A 362 -2.77 0.40 -18.77
N THR A 363 -1.89 1.38 -18.84
CA THR A 363 -1.82 2.54 -17.96
C THR A 363 -2.28 3.80 -18.69
N GLN A 364 -2.55 4.86 -17.94
CA GLN A 364 -2.92 6.15 -18.52
C GLN A 364 -1.80 6.70 -19.41
N ASN A 365 -0.53 6.45 -19.06
CA ASN A 365 0.63 6.89 -19.85
C ASN A 365 0.75 6.17 -21.20
N ASP A 366 0.08 5.02 -21.36
CA ASP A 366 0.08 4.25 -22.60
C ASP A 366 -0.95 4.80 -23.61
N LEU A 367 -1.93 5.59 -23.15
CA LEU A 367 -3.02 6.09 -24.00
C LEU A 367 -2.53 6.89 -25.22
N PRO A 368 -1.60 7.85 -25.12
CA PRO A 368 -1.12 8.59 -26.29
C PRO A 368 -0.53 7.67 -27.38
N TYR A 369 0.17 6.60 -26.96
CA TYR A 369 0.78 5.62 -27.86
C TYR A 369 -0.28 4.76 -28.54
N ILE A 370 -1.28 4.30 -27.77
CA ILE A 370 -2.42 3.53 -28.30
C ILE A 370 -3.23 4.37 -29.29
N ILE A 371 -3.43 5.66 -28.99
CA ILE A 371 -4.14 6.59 -29.88
C ILE A 371 -3.39 6.76 -31.20
N SER A 372 -2.07 7.00 -31.14
CA SER A 372 -1.26 7.12 -32.37
C SER A 372 -1.30 5.83 -33.20
N ASP A 373 -1.20 4.67 -32.55
CA ASP A 373 -1.21 3.37 -33.24
C ASP A 373 -2.53 3.12 -33.98
N VAL A 374 -3.66 3.49 -33.36
CA VAL A 374 -5.01 3.24 -33.86
C VAL A 374 -5.48 4.27 -34.89
N LEU A 375 -5.11 5.54 -34.76
CA LEU A 375 -5.59 6.58 -35.67
C LEU A 375 -4.76 6.71 -36.95
N ASP A 376 -3.50 6.26 -36.94
CA ASP A 376 -2.64 6.28 -38.13
C ASP A 376 -2.97 5.14 -39.13
N SER A 377 -3.85 4.18 -38.80
CA SER A 377 -4.06 2.94 -39.58
C SER A 377 -5.25 2.92 -40.55
N ASP A 378 -6.22 3.83 -40.44
CA ASP A 378 -7.48 3.76 -41.20
C ASP A 378 -7.41 4.21 -42.67
N ALA A 379 -6.29 4.79 -43.12
CA ALA A 379 -6.19 5.37 -44.46
C ALA A 379 -5.68 4.39 -45.53
N ILE A 380 -5.33 3.15 -45.17
CA ILE A 380 -4.50 2.28 -46.01
C ILE A 380 -5.14 0.90 -46.13
N GLU A 381 -5.34 0.44 -47.37
CA GLU A 381 -5.80 -0.92 -47.65
C GLU A 381 -4.70 -1.93 -47.29
N GLU A 382 -5.00 -2.92 -46.44
CA GLU A 382 -4.01 -3.94 -46.02
C GLU A 382 -3.74 -4.95 -47.14
N ARG A 383 -2.85 -4.59 -48.07
CA ARG A 383 -2.37 -5.44 -49.16
C ARG A 383 -1.29 -6.43 -48.71
N VAL A 384 -0.56 -6.09 -47.66
CA VAL A 384 0.52 -6.92 -47.09
C VAL A 384 0.21 -7.26 -45.64
N GLN A 385 0.16 -8.56 -45.35
CA GLN A 385 -0.13 -9.10 -44.01
C GLN A 385 0.96 -10.08 -43.56
N VAL A 386 1.51 -9.88 -42.37
CA VAL A 386 2.37 -10.87 -41.73
C VAL A 386 1.49 -11.95 -41.11
N LEU A 387 1.44 -13.13 -41.74
CA LEU A 387 0.56 -14.23 -41.33
C LEU A 387 1.15 -15.03 -40.17
N ASN A 388 2.46 -15.27 -40.19
CA ASN A 388 3.16 -16.01 -39.14
C ASN A 388 4.66 -15.70 -39.18
N TYR A 389 5.33 -15.81 -38.05
CA TYR A 389 6.78 -15.78 -37.95
C TYR A 389 7.29 -16.62 -36.79
N VAL A 390 8.47 -17.21 -36.96
CA VAL A 390 9.25 -17.82 -35.88
C VAL A 390 10.58 -17.08 -35.81
N LEU A 391 10.84 -16.40 -34.69
CA LEU A 391 12.08 -15.66 -34.44
C LEU A 391 12.92 -16.47 -33.46
N THR A 392 14.14 -16.82 -33.85
CA THR A 392 15.08 -17.57 -33.00
C THR A 392 16.24 -16.67 -32.60
N HIS A 393 16.50 -16.59 -31.30
CA HIS A 393 17.68 -15.93 -30.74
C HIS A 393 18.27 -16.80 -29.63
N SER A 394 19.57 -17.06 -29.71
CA SER A 394 20.31 -17.74 -28.66
C SER A 394 21.68 -17.12 -28.56
N LYS A 395 22.20 -17.03 -27.34
CA LYS A 395 23.61 -16.73 -27.12
C LYS A 395 24.45 -17.72 -27.93
N ASP A 396 25.39 -17.21 -28.71
CA ASP A 396 26.32 -17.95 -29.58
C ASP A 396 25.74 -18.57 -30.87
N LEU A 397 24.44 -18.35 -31.18
CA LEU A 397 23.87 -18.68 -32.49
C LEU A 397 23.49 -17.41 -33.25
N ARG A 398 23.62 -17.44 -34.58
CA ARG A 398 23.12 -16.35 -35.43
C ARG A 398 21.59 -16.30 -35.35
N PRO A 399 20.99 -15.14 -35.03
CA PRO A 399 19.55 -14.96 -35.09
C PRO A 399 18.98 -15.37 -36.46
N SER A 400 17.80 -15.98 -36.44
CA SER A 400 17.11 -16.39 -37.65
C SER A 400 15.61 -16.14 -37.56
N VAL A 401 14.98 -16.06 -38.73
CA VAL A 401 13.53 -15.97 -38.88
C VAL A 401 13.05 -17.00 -39.89
N THR A 402 11.90 -17.59 -39.63
CA THR A 402 11.02 -18.14 -40.68
C THR A 402 9.81 -17.23 -40.75
N LEU A 403 9.57 -16.59 -41.90
CA LEU A 403 8.55 -15.58 -42.09
C LEU A 403 7.54 -16.07 -43.13
N LYS A 404 6.25 -15.94 -42.82
CA LYS A 404 5.14 -16.17 -43.74
C LYS A 404 4.29 -14.92 -43.86
N ILE A 405 4.18 -14.39 -45.08
CA ILE A 405 3.37 -13.19 -45.35
C ILE A 405 2.40 -13.44 -46.52
N SER A 406 1.33 -12.65 -46.56
CA SER A 406 0.50 -12.48 -47.74
C SER A 406 0.82 -11.13 -48.39
N VAL A 407 1.02 -11.10 -49.70
CA VAL A 407 1.12 -9.87 -50.49
C VAL A 407 0.09 -9.96 -51.62
N ASP A 408 -0.85 -9.04 -51.67
CA ASP A 408 -1.94 -9.02 -52.67
C ASP A 408 -2.73 -10.34 -52.75
N GLY A 409 -2.85 -11.06 -51.63
CA GLY A 409 -3.52 -12.35 -51.53
C GLY A 409 -2.65 -13.57 -51.86
N GLU A 410 -1.44 -13.38 -52.39
CA GLU A 410 -0.47 -14.46 -52.61
C GLU A 410 0.36 -14.72 -51.35
N ILE A 411 0.60 -15.99 -51.03
CA ILE A 411 1.31 -16.40 -49.81
C ILE A 411 2.76 -16.72 -50.12
N PHE A 412 3.67 -16.08 -49.38
CA PHE A 412 5.11 -16.30 -49.45
C PHE A 412 5.63 -16.80 -48.09
N GLU A 413 6.63 -17.68 -48.14
CA GLU A 413 7.29 -18.21 -46.94
C GLU A 413 8.81 -18.27 -47.19
N GLU A 414 9.59 -17.59 -46.35
CA GLU A 414 11.04 -17.52 -46.46
C GLU A 414 11.73 -17.64 -45.12
N HIS A 415 12.99 -18.06 -45.17
CA HIS A 415 13.87 -18.11 -44.01
C HIS A 415 15.13 -17.29 -44.26
N ALA A 416 15.56 -16.53 -43.25
CA ALA A 416 16.82 -15.79 -43.29
C ALA A 416 17.50 -15.72 -41.93
N GLN A 417 18.78 -15.35 -41.95
CA GLN A 417 19.59 -15.04 -40.78
C GLN A 417 19.99 -13.57 -40.80
N GLY A 418 20.33 -13.02 -39.64
CA GLY A 418 20.79 -11.64 -39.49
C GLY A 418 21.57 -11.44 -38.20
N ASP A 419 22.05 -10.23 -38.01
CA ASP A 419 22.81 -9.85 -36.79
C ASP A 419 21.87 -9.72 -35.56
N GLY A 420 20.59 -9.47 -35.80
CA GLY A 420 19.51 -9.45 -34.82
C GLY A 420 18.25 -10.11 -35.37
N GLN A 421 17.25 -10.33 -34.51
CA GLN A 421 15.96 -10.92 -34.94
C GLN A 421 15.25 -10.03 -35.97
N TYR A 422 15.27 -8.72 -35.77
CA TYR A 422 14.68 -7.76 -36.72
C TYR A 422 15.45 -7.68 -38.05
N ASP A 423 16.79 -7.78 -38.00
CA ASP A 423 17.62 -7.83 -39.20
C ASP A 423 17.35 -9.10 -40.03
N ALA A 424 17.25 -10.25 -39.36
CA ALA A 424 16.85 -11.52 -39.99
C ALA A 424 15.46 -11.40 -40.65
N PHE A 425 14.50 -10.76 -39.96
CA PHE A 425 13.18 -10.44 -40.51
C PHE A 425 13.27 -9.60 -41.79
N MET A 426 14.07 -8.52 -41.79
CA MET A 426 14.26 -7.68 -42.99
C MET A 426 14.94 -8.43 -44.14
N HIS A 427 15.88 -9.33 -43.87
CA HIS A 427 16.48 -10.17 -44.91
C HIS A 427 15.48 -11.15 -45.52
N ALA A 428 14.65 -11.82 -44.72
CA ALA A 428 13.61 -12.71 -45.25
C ALA A 428 12.60 -11.92 -46.09
N LEU A 429 12.20 -10.75 -45.60
CA LEU A 429 11.30 -9.85 -46.31
C LEU A 429 11.89 -9.37 -47.65
N ALA A 430 13.19 -9.08 -47.70
CA ALA A 430 13.89 -8.69 -48.93
C ALA A 430 13.84 -9.79 -49.99
N ILE A 431 14.05 -11.05 -49.59
CA ILE A 431 13.94 -12.21 -50.49
C ILE A 431 12.51 -12.32 -51.04
N ILE A 432 11.49 -12.17 -50.19
CA ILE A 432 10.08 -12.22 -50.61
C ILE A 432 9.77 -11.10 -51.62
N PHE A 433 10.17 -9.87 -51.32
CA PHE A 433 9.86 -8.72 -52.17
C PHE A 433 10.61 -8.78 -53.52
N GLU A 434 11.84 -9.31 -53.54
CA GLU A 434 12.56 -9.57 -54.78
C GLU A 434 11.81 -10.60 -55.66
N LYS A 435 11.29 -11.68 -55.06
CA LYS A 435 10.47 -12.68 -55.76
C LYS A 435 9.16 -12.11 -56.31
N ASN A 436 8.56 -11.18 -55.58
CA ASN A 436 7.33 -10.49 -56.00
C ASN A 436 7.58 -9.31 -56.96
N GLY A 437 8.84 -9.04 -57.35
CA GLY A 437 9.20 -7.93 -58.24
C GLY A 437 8.96 -6.54 -57.64
N GLN A 438 8.83 -6.43 -56.33
CA GLN A 438 8.62 -5.18 -55.59
C GLN A 438 9.93 -4.71 -54.93
N LYS A 439 10.01 -3.42 -54.61
CA LYS A 439 11.17 -2.84 -53.90
C LYS A 439 10.77 -2.52 -52.47
N LEU A 440 11.65 -2.83 -51.53
CA LEU A 440 11.51 -2.39 -50.15
C LEU A 440 12.00 -0.95 -49.96
N ALA A 441 11.38 -0.23 -49.04
CA ALA A 441 11.91 1.04 -48.56
C ALA A 441 13.21 0.82 -47.77
N GLN A 442 14.15 1.76 -47.91
CA GLN A 442 15.40 1.72 -47.16
C GLN A 442 15.15 2.25 -45.75
N LEU A 443 15.46 1.46 -44.72
CA LEU A 443 15.46 1.94 -43.33
C LEU A 443 16.57 2.99 -43.15
N THR A 444 16.21 4.18 -42.68
CA THR A 444 17.15 5.29 -42.45
C THR A 444 17.31 5.66 -40.97
N ASP A 445 16.29 5.44 -40.15
CA ASP A 445 16.35 5.61 -38.70
C ASP A 445 15.43 4.62 -37.97
N TYR A 446 15.78 4.27 -36.73
CA TYR A 446 15.08 3.29 -35.92
C TYR A 446 15.17 3.66 -34.44
N ALA A 447 14.02 3.89 -33.81
CA ALA A 447 13.92 4.24 -32.40
C ALA A 447 12.87 3.39 -31.69
N VAL A 448 13.23 2.85 -30.53
CA VAL A 448 12.30 2.15 -29.63
C VAL A 448 12.15 2.98 -28.35
N ARG A 449 10.92 3.15 -27.90
CA ARG A 449 10.59 3.89 -26.69
C ARG A 449 9.58 3.11 -25.87
N ILE A 450 9.67 3.25 -24.56
CA ILE A 450 8.64 2.78 -23.63
C ILE A 450 7.98 4.00 -22.97
N PRO A 451 6.69 3.90 -22.61
CA PRO A 451 5.99 4.93 -21.83
C PRO A 451 6.73 5.22 -20.51
N PRO A 452 6.75 6.49 -20.05
CA PRO A 452 7.38 6.85 -18.78
C PRO A 452 6.82 6.07 -17.60
N GLY A 453 7.70 5.45 -16.81
CA GLY A 453 7.33 4.63 -15.67
C GLY A 453 6.97 3.17 -16.00
N GLY A 454 7.20 2.72 -17.24
CA GLY A 454 6.95 1.34 -17.66
C GLY A 454 7.78 0.30 -16.89
N GLU A 455 7.17 -0.84 -16.58
CA GLU A 455 7.82 -2.03 -16.01
C GLU A 455 8.36 -2.96 -17.12
N SER A 456 8.88 -4.13 -16.76
CA SER A 456 9.51 -5.07 -17.71
C SER A 456 8.57 -5.64 -18.78
N ASP A 457 7.26 -5.47 -18.62
CA ASP A 457 6.19 -5.90 -19.53
C ASP A 457 5.46 -4.71 -20.20
N ALA A 458 6.03 -3.50 -20.13
CA ALA A 458 5.45 -2.32 -20.73
C ALA A 458 5.36 -2.41 -22.27
N LEU A 459 4.40 -1.67 -22.83
CA LEU A 459 4.29 -1.52 -24.28
C LEU A 459 5.55 -0.85 -24.85
N CYS A 460 6.04 -1.38 -25.97
CA CYS A 460 7.13 -0.81 -26.74
C CYS A 460 6.55 -0.11 -27.98
N GLU A 461 6.81 1.18 -28.12
CA GLU A 461 6.60 1.90 -29.37
C GLU A 461 7.89 1.85 -30.21
N THR A 462 7.82 1.27 -31.40
CA THR A 462 8.91 1.30 -32.37
C THR A 462 8.56 2.28 -33.49
N ILE A 463 9.39 3.30 -33.67
CA ILE A 463 9.31 4.31 -34.73
C ILE A 463 10.41 4.03 -35.74
N ILE A 464 10.04 3.86 -37.00
CA ILE A 464 11.00 3.58 -38.09
C ILE A 464 10.83 4.62 -39.18
N THR A 465 11.94 5.23 -39.58
CA THR A 465 12.01 6.16 -40.71
C THR A 465 12.55 5.42 -41.92
N TRP A 466 11.90 5.62 -43.06
CA TRP A 466 12.17 4.94 -44.30
C TRP A 466 12.37 5.93 -45.44
N SER A 467 13.21 5.59 -46.40
CA SER A 467 13.38 6.31 -47.67
C SER A 467 12.89 5.45 -48.83
N PHE A 468 11.92 5.96 -49.60
CA PHE A 468 11.39 5.29 -50.78
C PHE A 468 11.07 6.29 -51.88
N GLY A 469 11.63 6.10 -53.09
CA GLY A 469 11.38 6.99 -54.23
C GLY A 469 11.76 8.46 -53.98
N GLY A 470 12.72 8.73 -53.10
CA GLY A 470 13.13 10.09 -52.71
C GLY A 470 12.21 10.79 -51.69
N LYS A 471 11.23 10.07 -51.13
CA LYS A 471 10.37 10.54 -50.04
C LYS A 471 10.73 9.84 -48.73
N GLU A 472 10.57 10.57 -47.64
CA GLU A 472 10.67 10.02 -46.29
C GLU A 472 9.29 9.56 -45.81
N LEU A 473 9.23 8.37 -45.21
CA LEU A 473 8.04 7.77 -44.63
C LEU A 473 8.37 7.40 -43.18
N ILE A 474 7.48 7.67 -42.25
CA ILE A 474 7.65 7.29 -40.84
C ILE A 474 6.50 6.37 -40.46
N THR A 475 6.83 5.23 -39.88
CA THR A 475 5.83 4.29 -39.37
C THR A 475 6.06 3.97 -37.91
N ARG A 476 4.97 3.64 -37.21
CA ARG A 476 4.95 3.33 -35.79
C ARG A 476 4.30 1.99 -35.53
N GLY A 477 4.89 1.18 -34.68
CA GLY A 477 4.31 -0.06 -34.18
C GLY A 477 4.21 -0.04 -32.67
N LEU A 478 3.25 -0.80 -32.13
CA LEU A 478 3.03 -0.93 -30.70
C LEU A 478 2.80 -2.40 -30.33
N ASP A 479 3.63 -2.92 -29.44
CA ASP A 479 3.52 -4.28 -28.87
C ASP A 479 4.34 -4.37 -27.57
N SER A 480 4.01 -5.29 -26.66
CA SER A 480 4.85 -5.56 -25.49
C SER A 480 6.22 -6.17 -25.86
N ASP A 481 6.34 -6.83 -27.02
CA ASP A 481 7.61 -7.31 -27.54
C ASP A 481 8.21 -6.28 -28.52
N GLN A 482 9.43 -5.81 -28.22
CA GLN A 482 10.15 -4.81 -29.02
C GLN A 482 10.32 -5.21 -30.50
N THR A 483 10.56 -6.49 -30.79
CA THR A 483 10.77 -6.99 -32.15
C THR A 483 9.44 -7.09 -32.87
N VAL A 484 8.39 -7.54 -32.19
CA VAL A 484 7.03 -7.57 -32.75
C VAL A 484 6.53 -6.16 -33.04
N SER A 485 6.79 -5.22 -32.14
CA SER A 485 6.49 -3.79 -32.34
C SER A 485 7.17 -3.26 -33.61
N ALA A 486 8.44 -3.62 -33.83
CA ALA A 486 9.16 -3.31 -35.07
C ALA A 486 8.54 -3.95 -36.32
N ILE A 487 8.18 -5.24 -36.26
CA ILE A 487 7.53 -5.95 -37.37
C ILE A 487 6.20 -5.27 -37.75
N LYS A 488 5.41 -4.84 -36.77
CA LYS A 488 4.17 -4.08 -37.02
C LYS A 488 4.45 -2.75 -37.70
N ALA A 489 5.46 -1.99 -37.22
CA ALA A 489 5.87 -0.75 -37.86
C ALA A 489 6.28 -0.98 -39.32
N THR A 490 6.98 -2.07 -39.61
CA THR A 490 7.38 -2.47 -40.97
C THR A 490 6.19 -2.86 -41.82
N GLN A 491 5.26 -3.67 -41.31
CA GLN A 491 4.04 -4.03 -42.06
C GLN A 491 3.25 -2.78 -42.47
N LYS A 492 3.15 -1.77 -41.59
CA LYS A 492 2.52 -0.48 -41.97
C LYS A 492 3.25 0.19 -43.13
N MET A 493 4.59 0.16 -43.15
CA MET A 493 5.38 0.70 -44.26
C MET A 493 5.12 -0.06 -45.55
N LEU A 494 5.04 -1.40 -45.50
CA LEU A 494 4.76 -2.23 -46.67
C LEU A 494 3.40 -1.93 -47.30
N ASN A 495 2.45 -1.46 -46.51
CA ASN A 495 1.13 -1.06 -47.01
C ASN A 495 1.10 0.41 -47.51
N LEU A 496 2.13 1.21 -47.22
CA LEU A 496 2.27 2.59 -47.69
C LEU A 496 2.97 2.72 -49.05
N ILE A 497 3.73 1.69 -49.45
CA ILE A 497 4.50 1.64 -50.70
C ILE A 497 3.81 0.75 -51.73
#